data_AF-A0A972SKG8-F1
#
_entry.id   AF-A0A972SKG8-F1
#
_cell.length_a   1.000
_cell.length_b   1.000
_cell.length_c   1.000
_cell.angle_alpha   90.00
_cell.angle_beta   90.00
_cell.angle_gamma   90.00
#
_symmetry.space_group_name_H-M   'P 1'
#
loop_
_entity.id
_entity.type
_entity.pdbx_description
1 polymer ?
#
loop_
_entity_poly.entity_id
_entity_poly.type
_entity_poly.pdbx_seq_one_letter_code
_entity_poly.pdbx_strand_id
1 'polypeptide(L)'
;MNTFGGEHKPERTFHNMAVRVVTILSSHFVNSIAEKTAENFENEILIPMLEEDSISGERMYNEIKTQSATRPVANPETAAMLVACAYYAQSLKASRDNDLSLAWSYMADACYWAGVIQPIQTIYQLREDTIQATRTNDASNAGKASAKKKHGASIDEAFRLAREMRPKEKGWKSRLHAARTIKNEVRAFSIRNKDSTIPLSEHEVETTVFKWLKAMPDAAELFPLKAEKSS
;
A
#
# COMPACT_ATOMS: atom_id res chain seq x y z
N MET A 1 -35.53 17.01 -36.55
CA MET A 1 -34.15 17.46 -36.85
C MET A 1 -33.85 18.63 -35.92
N ASN A 2 -33.21 18.38 -34.77
CA ASN A 2 -32.77 19.44 -33.88
C ASN A 2 -31.38 19.87 -34.30
N THR A 3 -31.27 21.11 -34.79
CA THR A 3 -30.00 21.79 -35.05
C THR A 3 -29.36 22.14 -33.71
N PHE A 4 -28.37 21.36 -33.28
CA PHE A 4 -27.44 21.74 -32.22
C PHE A 4 -26.51 22.85 -32.75
N GLY A 5 -27.06 24.06 -32.90
CA GLY A 5 -26.35 25.27 -33.34
C GLY A 5 -25.88 26.09 -32.14
N GLY A 6 -25.08 25.49 -31.26
CA GLY A 6 -24.30 26.25 -30.29
C GLY A 6 -22.96 26.58 -30.93
N GLU A 7 -22.72 27.84 -31.29
CA GLU A 7 -21.40 28.31 -31.73
C GLU A 7 -20.37 28.06 -30.61
N HIS A 8 -19.68 26.93 -30.68
CA HIS A 8 -18.54 26.65 -29.82
C HIS A 8 -17.38 27.54 -30.27
N LYS A 9 -17.15 28.65 -29.56
CA LYS A 9 -16.00 29.51 -29.79
C LYS A 9 -14.70 28.76 -29.43
N PRO A 10 -13.81 28.46 -30.39
CA PRO A 10 -12.60 27.66 -30.16
C PRO A 10 -11.70 28.21 -29.05
N GLU A 11 -11.63 29.53 -28.91
CA GLU A 11 -10.86 30.24 -27.88
C GLU A 11 -11.27 29.84 -26.45
N ARG A 12 -12.59 29.65 -26.22
CA ARG A 12 -13.10 29.25 -24.90
C ARG A 12 -12.66 27.83 -24.55
N THR A 13 -12.56 26.96 -25.55
CA THR A 13 -12.11 25.57 -25.35
C THR A 13 -10.62 25.51 -25.03
N PHE A 14 -9.78 26.29 -25.73
CA PHE A 14 -8.34 26.33 -25.48
C PHE A 14 -8.03 26.83 -24.07
N HIS A 15 -8.64 27.94 -23.66
CA HIS A 15 -8.48 28.50 -22.32
C HIS A 15 -8.90 27.51 -21.23
N ASN A 16 -10.04 26.83 -21.40
CA ASN A 16 -10.50 25.83 -20.44
C ASN A 16 -9.50 24.65 -20.30
N MET A 17 -8.87 24.23 -21.39
CA MET A 17 -7.83 23.20 -21.33
C MET A 17 -6.57 23.71 -20.63
N ALA A 18 -6.13 24.92 -20.96
CA ALA A 18 -4.99 25.56 -20.30
C ALA A 18 -5.17 25.65 -18.78
N VAL A 19 -6.33 26.14 -18.32
CA VAL A 19 -6.68 26.23 -16.90
C VAL A 19 -6.66 24.85 -16.23
N ARG A 20 -7.21 23.83 -16.90
CA ARG A 20 -7.22 22.46 -16.38
C ARG A 20 -5.81 21.88 -16.24
N VAL A 21 -4.96 22.05 -17.25
CA VAL A 21 -3.56 21.60 -17.22
C VAL A 21 -2.83 22.25 -16.07
N VAL A 22 -2.87 23.58 -15.97
CA VAL A 22 -2.20 24.31 -14.88
C VAL A 22 -2.72 23.89 -13.50
N THR A 23 -4.02 23.67 -13.36
CA THR A 23 -4.61 23.21 -12.09
C THR A 23 -4.06 21.85 -11.68
N ILE A 24 -3.97 20.89 -12.60
CA ILE A 24 -3.42 19.55 -12.33
C ILE A 24 -1.94 19.65 -11.94
N LEU A 25 -1.15 20.40 -12.71
CA LEU A 25 0.29 20.52 -12.50
C LEU A 25 0.62 21.25 -11.19
N SER A 26 -0.08 22.36 -10.91
CA SER A 26 0.07 23.11 -9.66
C SER A 26 -0.35 22.29 -8.44
N SER A 27 -1.48 21.57 -8.54
CA SER A 27 -1.92 20.68 -7.46
C SER A 27 -0.91 19.58 -7.18
N HIS A 28 -0.33 18.97 -8.23
CA HIS A 28 0.72 17.97 -8.05
C HIS A 28 1.95 18.57 -7.36
N PHE A 29 2.45 19.71 -7.82
CA PHE A 29 3.60 20.39 -7.22
C PHE A 29 3.42 20.67 -5.72
N VAL A 30 2.28 21.26 -5.35
CA VAL A 30 1.93 21.58 -3.95
C VAL A 30 1.84 20.31 -3.09
N ASN A 31 1.26 19.23 -3.64
CA ASN A 31 1.11 17.98 -2.90
C ASN A 31 2.42 17.19 -2.77
N SER A 32 3.36 17.38 -3.71
CA SER A 32 4.62 16.64 -3.75
C SER A 32 5.77 17.31 -2.99
N ILE A 33 5.69 18.61 -2.69
CA ILE A 33 6.76 19.34 -2.02
C ILE A 33 6.19 20.09 -0.81
N ALA A 34 6.65 19.73 0.39
CA ALA A 34 6.22 20.37 1.63
C ALA A 34 6.48 21.88 1.59
N GLU A 35 5.55 22.65 2.17
CA GLU A 35 5.63 24.12 2.30
C GLU A 35 5.60 24.91 0.98
N LYS A 36 5.39 24.25 -0.16
CA LYS A 36 5.23 24.93 -1.46
C LYS A 36 3.78 25.31 -1.73
N THR A 37 3.59 26.43 -2.43
CA THR A 37 2.29 26.97 -2.82
C THR A 37 2.11 26.97 -4.34
N ALA A 38 0.90 27.29 -4.81
CA ALA A 38 0.65 27.49 -6.24
C ALA A 38 1.48 28.64 -6.83
N GLU A 39 1.75 29.69 -6.05
CA GLU A 39 2.62 30.80 -6.43
C GLU A 39 4.08 30.34 -6.58
N ASN A 40 4.55 29.43 -5.72
CA ASN A 40 5.87 28.81 -5.91
C ASN A 40 5.94 28.02 -7.21
N PHE A 41 4.89 27.28 -7.57
CA PHE A 41 4.85 26.55 -8.84
C PHE A 41 4.96 27.50 -10.04
N GLU A 42 4.22 28.61 -10.01
CA GLU A 42 4.26 29.60 -11.07
C GLU A 42 5.65 30.23 -11.21
N ASN A 43 6.22 30.71 -10.10
CA ASN A 43 7.49 31.44 -10.09
C ASN A 43 8.72 30.54 -10.32
N GLU A 44 8.71 29.31 -9.82
CA GLU A 44 9.88 28.42 -9.86
C GLU A 44 9.88 27.49 -11.08
N ILE A 45 8.72 27.22 -11.67
CA ILE A 45 8.58 26.25 -12.78
C ILE A 45 8.01 26.92 -14.03
N LEU A 46 6.80 27.48 -13.98
CA LEU A 46 6.11 27.92 -15.19
C LEU A 46 6.75 29.16 -15.82
N ILE A 47 6.99 30.21 -15.04
CA ILE A 47 7.57 31.47 -15.55
C ILE A 47 8.94 31.22 -16.19
N PRO A 48 9.90 30.52 -15.55
CA PRO A 48 11.19 30.21 -16.18
C PRO A 48 11.05 29.45 -17.51
N MET A 49 10.13 28.49 -17.61
CA MET A 49 9.89 27.76 -18.85
C MET A 49 9.26 28.66 -19.94
N LEU A 50 8.38 29.58 -19.56
CA LEU A 50 7.81 30.54 -20.50
C LEU A 50 8.84 31.53 -21.05
N GLU A 51 9.87 31.84 -20.27
CA GLU A 51 10.96 32.73 -20.65
C GLU A 51 12.04 32.02 -21.48
N GLU A 52 12.24 30.71 -21.33
CA GLU A 52 13.24 29.96 -22.08
C GLU A 52 12.79 29.69 -23.54
N ASP A 53 13.40 30.35 -24.53
CA ASP A 53 13.06 30.17 -25.95
C ASP A 53 13.34 28.78 -26.50
N SER A 54 14.33 28.08 -25.94
CA SER A 54 14.72 26.72 -26.34
C SER A 54 13.96 25.61 -25.62
N ILE A 55 12.95 25.94 -24.80
CA ILE A 55 12.19 24.92 -24.09
C ILE A 55 11.39 24.08 -25.09
N SER A 56 11.46 22.76 -24.92
CA SER A 56 10.64 21.83 -25.69
C SER A 56 10.22 20.65 -24.83
N GLY A 57 8.95 20.26 -24.92
CA GLY A 57 8.47 19.07 -24.23
C GLY A 57 9.21 17.81 -24.66
N GLU A 58 9.54 17.70 -25.95
CA GLU A 58 10.34 16.59 -26.48
C GLU A 58 11.78 16.62 -25.96
N ARG A 59 12.40 17.82 -25.93
CA ARG A 59 13.74 17.99 -25.36
C ARG A 59 13.77 17.61 -23.88
N MET A 60 12.81 18.11 -23.09
CA MET A 60 12.68 17.81 -21.67
C MET A 60 12.50 16.30 -21.44
N TYR A 61 11.64 15.66 -22.23
CA TYR A 61 11.45 14.21 -22.18
C TYR A 61 12.74 13.44 -22.47
N ASN A 62 13.47 13.83 -23.52
CA ASN A 62 14.73 13.17 -23.90
C ASN A 62 15.84 13.40 -22.87
N GLU A 63 15.91 14.58 -22.26
CA GLU A 63 16.84 14.88 -21.17
C GLU A 63 16.55 14.00 -19.95
N ILE A 64 15.29 13.94 -19.51
CA ILE A 64 14.87 13.07 -18.39
C ILE A 64 15.13 11.60 -18.71
N LYS A 65 14.80 11.15 -19.93
CA LYS A 65 15.04 9.77 -20.38
C LYS A 65 16.53 9.43 -20.36
N THR A 66 17.38 10.34 -20.81
CA THR A 66 18.84 10.15 -20.80
C THR A 66 19.39 10.11 -19.38
N GLN A 67 18.90 10.98 -18.49
CA GLN A 67 19.24 10.95 -17.07
C GLN A 67 18.76 9.64 -16.42
N SER A 68 17.58 9.15 -16.78
CA SER A 68 17.01 7.90 -16.27
C SER A 68 17.85 6.66 -16.59
N ALA A 69 18.56 6.70 -17.74
CA ALA A 69 19.43 5.61 -18.18
C ALA A 69 20.72 5.53 -17.35
N THR A 70 21.18 6.65 -16.78
CA THR A 70 22.40 6.71 -15.96
C THR A 70 22.09 6.65 -14.46
N ARG A 71 20.91 7.09 -14.06
CA ARG A 71 20.44 7.08 -12.68
C ARG A 71 18.93 6.87 -12.63
N PRO A 72 18.39 6.01 -11.75
CA PRO A 72 16.95 5.88 -11.58
C PRO A 72 16.31 7.25 -11.32
N VAL A 73 15.25 7.57 -12.07
CA VAL A 73 14.45 8.78 -11.81
C VAL A 73 13.82 8.62 -10.44
N ALA A 74 14.21 9.48 -9.51
CA ALA A 74 13.73 9.40 -8.13
C ALA A 74 12.22 9.63 -8.05
N ASN A 75 11.65 10.43 -8.96
CA ASN A 75 10.22 10.69 -9.03
C ASN A 75 9.72 10.82 -10.49
N PRO A 76 9.11 9.77 -11.09
CA PRO A 76 8.60 9.82 -12.45
C PRO A 76 7.39 10.77 -12.60
N GLU A 77 6.69 11.10 -11.52
CA GLU A 77 5.57 12.04 -11.53
C GLU A 77 6.08 13.46 -11.74
N THR A 78 7.15 13.84 -11.03
CA THR A 78 7.83 15.12 -11.23
C THR A 78 8.40 15.23 -12.65
N ALA A 79 8.94 14.13 -13.18
CA ALA A 79 9.39 14.08 -14.58
C ALA A 79 8.24 14.36 -15.56
N ALA A 80 7.10 13.67 -15.41
CA ALA A 80 5.92 13.89 -16.25
C ALA A 80 5.38 15.32 -16.12
N MET A 81 5.38 15.88 -14.90
CA MET A 81 4.99 17.27 -14.65
C MET A 81 5.88 18.26 -15.42
N LEU A 82 7.21 18.08 -15.39
CA LEU A 82 8.14 18.97 -16.09
C LEU A 82 7.94 18.92 -17.62
N VAL A 83 7.72 17.72 -18.19
CA VAL A 83 7.41 17.56 -19.61
C VAL A 83 6.09 18.24 -19.97
N ALA A 84 5.05 18.08 -19.13
CA ALA A 84 3.77 18.75 -19.33
C ALA A 84 3.89 20.28 -19.27
N CYS A 85 4.68 20.82 -18.33
CA CYS A 85 4.93 22.25 -18.21
C CYS A 85 5.65 22.80 -19.46
N ALA A 86 6.62 22.05 -20.00
CA ALA A 86 7.34 22.44 -21.21
C ALA A 86 6.42 22.49 -22.45
N TYR A 87 5.57 21.48 -22.66
CA TYR A 87 4.56 21.52 -23.73
C TYR A 87 3.52 22.62 -23.52
N TYR A 88 3.09 22.87 -22.29
CA TYR A 88 2.21 23.98 -21.96
C TYR A 88 2.83 25.33 -22.33
N ALA A 89 4.11 25.54 -21.99
CA ALA A 89 4.84 26.76 -22.35
C ALA A 89 4.95 26.93 -23.88
N GLN A 90 5.29 25.87 -24.61
CA GLN A 90 5.32 25.90 -26.09
C GLN A 90 3.96 26.22 -26.69
N SER A 91 2.89 25.68 -26.11
CA SER A 91 1.51 25.95 -26.55
C SER A 91 1.16 27.43 -26.41
N LEU A 92 1.52 28.07 -25.29
CA LEU A 92 1.29 29.50 -25.11
C LEU A 92 2.14 30.35 -26.07
N LYS A 93 3.39 29.96 -26.34
CA LYS A 93 4.25 30.66 -27.32
C LYS A 93 3.65 30.58 -28.72
N ALA A 94 3.34 29.38 -29.21
CA ALA A 94 2.70 29.19 -30.52
C ALA A 94 1.36 29.96 -30.63
N SER A 95 0.57 30.01 -29.54
CA SER A 95 -0.67 30.80 -29.52
C SER A 95 -0.41 32.30 -29.63
N ARG A 96 0.65 32.84 -29.00
CA ARG A 96 1.05 34.26 -29.12
C ARG A 96 1.51 34.59 -30.54
N ASP A 97 2.16 33.64 -31.20
CA ASP A 97 2.62 33.75 -32.58
C ASP A 97 1.50 33.53 -33.62
N ASN A 98 0.26 33.34 -33.17
CA ASN A 98 -0.92 33.01 -33.98
C ASN A 98 -0.83 31.69 -34.77
N ASP A 99 0.07 30.78 -34.40
CA ASP A 99 0.09 29.41 -34.92
C ASP A 99 -0.83 28.53 -34.07
N LEU A 100 -2.14 28.66 -34.30
CA LEU A 100 -3.15 27.95 -33.53
C LEU A 100 -3.06 26.43 -33.69
N SER A 101 -2.68 25.92 -34.87
CA SER A 101 -2.56 24.48 -35.09
C SER A 101 -1.48 23.89 -34.20
N LEU A 102 -0.32 24.54 -34.16
CA LEU A 102 0.79 24.12 -33.33
C LEU A 102 0.48 24.31 -31.84
N ALA A 103 -0.17 25.41 -31.47
CA ALA A 103 -0.62 25.66 -30.10
C ALA A 103 -1.53 24.53 -29.59
N TRP A 104 -2.50 24.09 -30.39
CA TRP A 104 -3.39 22.98 -30.05
C TRP A 104 -2.67 21.64 -29.95
N SER A 105 -1.71 21.37 -30.84
CA SER A 105 -0.89 20.16 -30.76
C SER A 105 -0.14 20.09 -29.43
N TYR A 106 0.59 21.16 -29.07
CA TYR A 106 1.31 21.21 -27.80
C TYR A 106 0.39 21.19 -26.58
N MET A 107 -0.79 21.80 -26.65
CA MET A 107 -1.77 21.71 -25.56
C MET A 107 -2.26 20.27 -25.36
N ALA A 108 -2.48 19.52 -26.45
CA ALA A 108 -2.86 18.12 -26.38
C ALA A 108 -1.77 17.26 -25.74
N ASP A 109 -0.50 17.49 -26.09
CA ASP A 109 0.64 16.82 -25.46
C ASP A 109 0.75 17.17 -23.97
N ALA A 110 0.55 18.45 -23.60
CA ALA A 110 0.52 18.88 -22.21
C ALA A 110 -0.61 18.19 -21.42
N CYS A 111 -1.81 18.07 -22.02
CA CYS A 111 -2.94 17.34 -21.43
C CYS A 111 -2.64 15.85 -21.24
N TYR A 112 -2.00 15.21 -22.22
CA TYR A 112 -1.58 13.82 -22.14
C TYR A 112 -0.65 13.60 -20.94
N TRP A 113 0.43 14.37 -20.84
CA TRP A 113 1.40 14.24 -19.76
C TRP A 113 0.82 14.61 -18.39
N ALA A 114 -0.05 15.63 -18.31
CA ALA A 114 -0.76 15.95 -17.07
C ALA A 114 -1.68 14.79 -16.62
N GLY A 115 -2.33 14.09 -17.56
CA GLY A 115 -3.15 12.91 -17.28
C GLY A 115 -2.36 11.70 -16.79
N VAL A 116 -1.09 11.58 -17.17
CA VAL A 116 -0.19 10.50 -16.74
C VAL A 116 0.21 10.61 -15.26
N ILE A 117 0.19 11.82 -14.67
CA ILE A 117 0.63 12.05 -13.29
C ILE A 117 -0.25 11.31 -12.26
N GLN A 118 -1.58 11.34 -12.40
CA GLN A 118 -2.49 10.77 -11.39
C GLN A 118 -2.42 9.24 -11.27
N PRO A 119 -2.41 8.47 -12.38
CA PRO A 119 -2.26 7.02 -12.29
C PRO A 119 -0.92 6.59 -11.68
N ILE A 120 0.17 7.33 -11.95
CA ILE A 120 1.48 7.02 -11.39
C ILE A 120 1.44 7.05 -9.86
N GLN A 121 0.87 8.09 -9.26
CA GLN A 121 0.69 8.20 -7.80
C GLN A 121 -0.04 6.99 -7.22
N THR A 122 -1.13 6.58 -7.89
CA THR A 122 -1.96 5.45 -7.46
C THR A 122 -1.17 4.14 -7.54
N ILE A 123 -0.41 3.92 -8.60
CA ILE A 123 0.39 2.70 -8.80
C ILE A 123 1.49 2.59 -7.73
N TYR A 124 2.17 3.68 -7.39
CA TYR A 124 3.20 3.67 -6.35
C TYR A 124 2.62 3.36 -4.97
N GLN A 125 1.49 3.97 -4.62
CA GLN A 125 0.81 3.69 -3.36
C GLN A 125 0.38 2.22 -3.28
N LEU A 126 -0.28 1.69 -4.32
CA LEU A 126 -0.71 0.29 -4.38
C LEU A 126 0.47 -0.67 -4.29
N ARG A 127 1.61 -0.33 -4.92
CA ARG A 127 2.83 -1.13 -4.84
C ARG A 127 3.37 -1.17 -3.41
N GLU A 128 3.46 -0.03 -2.73
CA GLU A 128 3.95 0.02 -1.35
C GLU A 128 3.01 -0.72 -0.39
N ASP A 129 1.69 -0.51 -0.50
CA ASP A 129 0.68 -1.23 0.27
C ASP A 129 0.80 -2.75 0.07
N THR A 130 1.01 -3.19 -1.17
CA THR A 130 1.22 -4.60 -1.52
C THR A 130 2.50 -5.15 -0.90
N ILE A 131 3.60 -4.39 -0.95
CA ILE A 131 4.89 -4.77 -0.33
C ILE A 131 4.73 -4.90 1.19
N GLN A 132 4.08 -3.95 1.84
CA GLN A 132 3.86 -3.97 3.28
C GLN A 132 2.93 -5.11 3.71
N ALA A 133 1.86 -5.36 2.95
CA ALA A 133 0.97 -6.49 3.20
C ALA A 133 1.71 -7.83 3.05
N THR A 134 2.55 -7.96 2.03
CA THR A 134 3.35 -9.18 1.79
C THR A 134 4.34 -9.40 2.92
N ARG A 135 5.11 -8.37 3.31
CA ARG A 135 6.05 -8.46 4.45
C ARG A 135 5.35 -8.85 5.75
N THR A 136 4.18 -8.28 6.01
CA THR A 136 3.38 -8.59 7.19
C THR A 136 2.92 -10.05 7.18
N ASN A 137 2.45 -10.55 6.04
CA ASN A 137 2.04 -11.94 5.87
C ASN A 137 3.21 -12.90 6.02
N ASP A 138 4.36 -12.60 5.43
CA ASP A 138 5.57 -13.42 5.52
C ASP A 138 6.10 -13.47 6.95
N ALA A 139 6.13 -12.34 7.66
CA ALA A 139 6.51 -12.28 9.08
C ALA A 139 5.56 -13.10 9.96
N SER A 140 4.24 -13.03 9.71
CA SER A 140 3.23 -13.83 10.40
C SER A 140 3.42 -15.33 10.16
N ASN A 141 3.67 -15.72 8.90
CA ASN A 141 3.90 -17.11 8.52
C ASN A 141 5.21 -17.66 9.09
N ALA A 142 6.29 -16.88 9.06
CA ALA A 142 7.57 -17.23 9.66
C ALA A 142 7.46 -17.37 11.19
N GLY A 143 6.69 -16.49 11.85
CA GLY A 143 6.39 -16.59 13.27
C GLY A 143 5.66 -17.88 13.64
N LYS A 144 4.64 -18.27 12.87
CA LYS A 144 3.91 -19.54 13.05
C LYS A 144 4.81 -20.76 12.82
N ALA A 145 5.63 -20.74 11.78
CA ALA A 145 6.57 -21.83 11.48
C ALA A 145 7.64 -21.98 12.58
N SER A 146 8.18 -20.87 13.08
CA SER A 146 9.14 -20.85 14.19
C SER A 146 8.51 -21.36 15.49
N ALA A 147 7.28 -20.94 15.81
CA ALA A 147 6.55 -21.44 16.97
C ALA A 147 6.28 -22.96 16.88
N LYS A 148 5.89 -23.45 15.71
CA LYS A 148 5.73 -24.90 15.46
C LYS A 148 7.04 -25.66 15.62
N LYS A 149 8.16 -25.12 15.13
CA LYS A 149 9.49 -25.75 15.29
C LYS A 149 9.95 -25.78 16.75
N LYS A 150 9.74 -24.69 17.50
CA LYS A 150 10.20 -24.57 18.90
C LYS A 150 9.38 -25.39 19.89
N HIS A 151 8.08 -25.52 19.66
CA HIS A 151 7.15 -26.08 20.64
C HIS A 151 6.34 -27.28 20.13
N GLY A 152 6.58 -27.76 18.90
CA GLY A 152 5.79 -28.83 18.27
C GLY A 152 5.55 -30.03 19.18
N ALA A 153 6.61 -30.59 19.76
CA ALA A 153 6.50 -31.73 20.67
C ALA A 153 5.69 -31.40 21.94
N SER A 154 5.80 -30.17 22.47
CA SER A 154 5.02 -29.73 23.64
C SER A 154 3.55 -29.49 23.30
N ILE A 155 3.25 -29.07 22.07
CA ILE A 155 1.88 -28.93 21.55
C ILE A 155 1.23 -30.31 21.44
N ASP A 156 1.92 -31.27 20.82
CA ASP A 156 1.42 -32.63 20.65
C ASP A 156 1.18 -33.31 22.00
N GLU A 157 2.09 -33.09 22.97
CA GLU A 157 1.91 -33.57 24.34
C GLU A 157 0.72 -32.91 25.04
N ALA A 158 0.53 -31.60 24.88
CA ALA A 158 -0.64 -30.91 25.42
C ALA A 158 -1.95 -31.48 24.83
N PHE A 159 -1.96 -31.85 23.54
CA PHE A 159 -3.12 -32.49 22.90
C PHE A 159 -3.35 -33.90 23.45
N ARG A 160 -2.28 -34.69 23.63
CA ARG A 160 -2.35 -36.02 24.24
C ARG A 160 -2.93 -35.97 25.65
N LEU A 161 -2.38 -35.10 26.51
CA LEU A 161 -2.84 -34.91 27.89
C LEU A 161 -4.28 -34.40 27.95
N ALA A 162 -4.69 -33.50 27.04
CA ALA A 162 -6.07 -33.04 26.98
C ALA A 162 -7.06 -34.17 26.65
N ARG A 163 -6.67 -35.16 25.84
CA ARG A 163 -7.50 -36.34 25.54
C ARG A 163 -7.52 -37.34 26.69
N GLU A 164 -6.35 -37.67 27.24
CA GLU A 164 -6.21 -38.71 28.27
C GLU A 164 -6.75 -38.28 29.62
N MET A 165 -6.52 -37.02 30.03
CA MET A 165 -6.96 -36.50 31.32
C MET A 165 -8.39 -35.96 31.28
N ARG A 166 -9.14 -36.23 30.19
CA ARG A 166 -10.53 -35.81 30.04
C ARG A 166 -11.37 -36.44 31.17
N PRO A 167 -12.07 -35.64 32.01
CA PRO A 167 -12.94 -36.17 33.05
C PRO A 167 -14.04 -37.06 32.46
N LYS A 168 -14.13 -38.32 32.88
CA LYS A 168 -15.03 -39.33 32.30
C LYS A 168 -16.51 -38.98 32.40
N GLU A 169 -16.91 -38.31 33.49
CA GLU A 169 -18.33 -38.07 33.78
C GLU A 169 -18.90 -36.82 33.09
N LYS A 170 -18.11 -35.75 32.95
CA LYS A 170 -18.58 -34.43 32.49
C LYS A 170 -17.71 -33.79 31.41
N GLY A 171 -16.63 -34.45 30.99
CA GLY A 171 -15.63 -33.86 30.11
C GLY A 171 -14.98 -32.61 30.70
N TRP A 172 -14.36 -31.81 29.83
CA TRP A 172 -13.77 -30.53 30.23
C TRP A 172 -14.83 -29.45 30.37
N LYS A 173 -14.85 -28.74 31.51
CA LYS A 173 -15.74 -27.59 31.72
C LYS A 173 -15.47 -26.43 30.77
N SER A 174 -14.20 -26.24 30.40
CA SER A 174 -13.74 -25.24 29.43
C SER A 174 -12.30 -25.53 29.01
N ARG A 175 -11.83 -24.91 27.92
CA ARG A 175 -10.41 -24.94 27.54
C ARG A 175 -9.48 -24.41 28.64
N LEU A 176 -9.89 -23.36 29.34
CA LEU A 176 -9.09 -22.77 30.42
C LEU A 176 -8.97 -23.74 31.61
N HIS A 177 -10.04 -24.47 31.91
CA HIS A 177 -10.02 -25.53 32.91
C HIS A 177 -9.02 -26.63 32.51
N ALA A 178 -9.07 -27.11 31.26
CA ALA A 178 -8.12 -28.10 30.76
C ALA A 178 -6.67 -27.60 30.83
N ALA A 179 -6.41 -26.38 30.36
CA ALA A 179 -5.08 -25.76 30.41
C ALA A 179 -4.52 -25.69 31.85
N ARG A 180 -5.34 -25.27 32.82
CA ARG A 180 -4.96 -25.24 34.24
C ARG A 180 -4.64 -26.61 34.82
N THR A 181 -5.37 -27.64 34.39
CA THR A 181 -5.15 -29.01 34.85
C THR A 181 -3.86 -29.61 34.29
N ILE A 182 -3.59 -29.43 33.00
CA ILE A 182 -2.46 -30.10 32.33
C ILE A 182 -1.16 -29.29 32.33
N LYS A 183 -1.18 -28.00 32.72
CA LYS A 183 -0.01 -27.09 32.58
C LYS A 183 1.27 -27.61 33.24
N ASN A 184 1.17 -28.26 34.41
CA ASN A 184 2.35 -28.75 35.13
C ASN A 184 3.00 -29.91 34.39
N GLU A 185 2.19 -30.83 33.85
CA GLU A 185 2.68 -31.97 33.05
C GLU A 185 3.28 -31.52 31.71
N VAL A 186 2.62 -30.58 31.02
CA VAL A 186 3.15 -30.00 29.77
C VAL A 186 4.47 -29.27 30.03
N ARG A 187 4.58 -28.51 31.14
CA ARG A 187 5.83 -27.84 31.51
C ARG A 187 6.94 -28.85 31.80
N ALA A 188 6.65 -29.87 32.60
CA ALA A 188 7.60 -30.93 32.93
C ALA A 188 8.07 -31.68 31.67
N PHE A 189 7.16 -31.93 30.72
CA PHE A 189 7.52 -32.46 29.41
C PHE A 189 8.44 -31.51 28.63
N SER A 190 8.12 -30.21 28.56
CA SER A 190 8.95 -29.23 27.82
C SER A 190 10.37 -29.09 28.38
N ILE A 191 10.57 -29.31 29.68
CA ILE A 191 11.89 -29.29 30.34
C ILE A 191 12.67 -30.58 30.04
N ARG A 192 11.99 -31.73 30.02
CA ARG A 192 12.62 -33.04 29.77
C ARG A 192 12.92 -33.28 28.29
N ASN A 193 12.10 -32.73 27.41
CA ASN A 193 12.23 -32.96 25.98
C ASN A 193 13.30 -32.04 25.37
N LYS A 194 14.41 -32.65 24.92
CA LYS A 194 15.55 -31.95 24.31
C LYS A 194 15.21 -31.32 22.95
N ASP A 195 14.11 -31.73 22.31
CA ASP A 195 13.66 -31.18 21.03
C ASP A 195 12.93 -29.84 21.20
N SER A 196 12.48 -29.53 22.43
CA SER A 196 11.95 -28.20 22.76
C SER A 196 13.10 -27.23 22.96
N THR A 197 13.25 -26.26 22.06
CA THR A 197 14.40 -25.33 22.10
C THR A 197 14.29 -24.32 23.26
N ILE A 198 13.09 -24.12 23.82
CA ILE A 198 12.84 -23.15 24.89
C ILE A 198 11.89 -23.76 25.94
N PRO A 199 12.32 -23.90 27.21
CA PRO A 199 11.44 -24.32 28.30
C PRO A 199 10.32 -23.30 28.55
N LEU A 200 9.11 -23.77 28.85
CA LEU A 200 8.00 -22.87 29.17
C LEU A 200 8.17 -22.25 30.58
N SER A 201 8.04 -20.92 30.66
CA SER A 201 7.96 -20.21 31.93
C SER A 201 6.71 -20.61 32.71
N GLU A 202 6.83 -20.64 34.04
CA GLU A 202 5.74 -21.00 34.96
C GLU A 202 4.53 -20.06 34.83
N HIS A 203 4.77 -18.77 34.58
CA HIS A 203 3.71 -17.78 34.42
C HIS A 203 3.04 -17.84 33.04
N GLU A 204 3.74 -18.35 32.02
CA GLU A 204 3.27 -18.32 30.62
C GLU A 204 2.68 -19.64 30.13
N VAL A 205 2.98 -20.76 30.82
CA VAL A 205 2.55 -22.09 30.39
C VAL A 205 1.03 -22.21 30.29
N GLU A 206 0.27 -21.65 31.24
CA GLU A 206 -1.19 -21.73 31.22
C GLU A 206 -1.78 -21.04 29.98
N THR A 207 -1.37 -19.79 29.73
CA THR A 207 -1.82 -18.99 28.60
C THR A 207 -1.42 -19.64 27.27
N THR A 208 -0.22 -20.19 27.22
CA THR A 208 0.33 -20.85 26.02
C THR A 208 -0.41 -22.15 25.71
N VAL A 209 -0.60 -23.00 26.71
CA VAL A 209 -1.40 -24.24 26.59
C VAL A 209 -2.84 -23.91 26.19
N PHE A 210 -3.46 -22.90 26.80
CA PHE A 210 -4.80 -22.46 26.40
C PHE A 210 -4.89 -22.09 24.91
N LYS A 211 -3.89 -21.36 24.40
CA LYS A 211 -3.80 -21.02 22.96
C LYS A 211 -3.61 -22.25 22.09
N TRP A 212 -2.79 -23.21 22.50
CA TRP A 212 -2.59 -24.47 21.77
C TRP A 212 -3.87 -25.30 21.72
N LEU A 213 -4.55 -25.50 22.84
CA LEU A 213 -5.83 -26.25 22.90
C LEU A 213 -6.92 -25.62 22.02
N LYS A 214 -6.87 -24.31 21.75
CA LYS A 214 -7.76 -23.65 20.79
C LYS A 214 -7.49 -24.07 19.34
N ALA A 215 -6.26 -24.41 19.00
CA ALA A 215 -5.84 -24.82 17.65
C ALA A 215 -5.94 -26.34 17.41
N MET A 216 -6.44 -27.11 18.39
CA MET A 216 -6.60 -28.55 18.28
C MET A 216 -7.72 -28.92 17.29
N PRO A 217 -7.55 -29.90 16.39
CA PRO A 217 -8.55 -30.24 15.37
C PRO A 217 -9.92 -30.63 15.94
N ASP A 218 -9.92 -31.35 17.06
CA ASP A 218 -11.07 -31.86 17.81
C ASP A 218 -11.45 -30.94 18.99
N ALA A 219 -10.99 -29.68 19.00
CA ALA A 219 -11.25 -28.74 20.10
C ALA A 219 -12.74 -28.52 20.39
N ALA A 220 -13.57 -28.49 19.33
CA ALA A 220 -15.01 -28.29 19.48
C ALA A 220 -15.70 -29.45 20.21
N GLU A 221 -15.19 -30.67 20.05
CA GLU A 221 -15.73 -31.86 20.71
C GLU A 221 -15.24 -31.97 22.16
N LEU A 222 -13.95 -31.71 22.40
CA LEU A 222 -13.37 -31.81 23.75
C LEU A 222 -13.77 -30.68 24.68
N PHE A 223 -14.03 -29.49 24.13
CA PHE A 223 -14.28 -28.27 24.90
C PHE A 223 -15.55 -27.56 24.42
N PRO A 224 -16.74 -28.11 24.74
CA PRO A 224 -17.98 -27.50 24.32
C PRO A 224 -18.04 -26.04 24.81
N LEU A 225 -18.31 -25.12 23.88
CA LEU A 225 -18.64 -23.75 24.24
C LEU A 225 -19.89 -23.85 25.12
N LYS A 226 -19.81 -23.26 26.31
CA LYS A 226 -20.92 -23.25 27.27
C LYS A 226 -22.16 -22.77 26.51
N ALA A 227 -23.10 -23.68 26.25
CA ALA A 227 -24.32 -23.33 25.54
C ALA A 227 -24.93 -22.14 26.26
N GLU A 228 -25.07 -21.02 25.57
CA GLU A 228 -25.89 -19.92 26.04
C GLU A 228 -27.23 -20.54 26.37
N LYS A 229 -27.65 -20.41 27.63
CA LYS A 229 -28.97 -20.89 28.05
C LYS A 229 -29.98 -20.11 27.21
N SER A 230 -30.52 -20.76 26.18
CA SER A 230 -31.79 -20.39 25.57
C SER A 230 -32.79 -20.32 26.71
N SER A 231 -33.02 -19.10 27.18
CA SER A 231 -33.99 -18.75 28.21
C SER A 231 -35.33 -18.49 27.54
#